data_AF-A0A971CFL4-F1
#
_entry.id   AF-A0A971CFL4-F1
#
_cell.length_a   1.000
_cell.length_b   1.000
_cell.length_c   1.000
_cell.angle_alpha   90.00
_cell.angle_beta   90.00
_cell.angle_gamma   90.00
#
_symmetry.space_group_name_H-M   'P 1'
#
loop_
_entity.id
_entity.type
_entity.pdbx_description
1 polymer ?
#
loop_
_entity_poly.entity_id
_entity_poly.type
_entity_poly.pdbx_seq_one_letter_code
_entity_poly.pdbx_strand_id
1 'polypeptide(L)'
;LTLLLNRTRFGRHVYAVGGNAEAARRAGINVAGIKVTCFIIGSTLAAVAGILLASRDRSVSPSTGGAQTLLYAVGAAVIGGTSLFGGKGRVMDAILGGLVIAVIGNGLPLITQKSEVQFIITGLVLLFAASVDAVSRRRAAATGH
;
A
#
# COMPACT_ATOMS: atom_id res chain seq x y z
N LEU A 1 10.97 -5.86 -6.23
CA LEU A 1 10.90 -4.43 -5.82
C LEU A 1 11.77 -4.11 -4.59
N THR A 2 11.79 -4.95 -3.54
CA THR A 2 12.61 -4.72 -2.31
C THR A 2 14.10 -4.50 -2.57
N LEU A 3 14.73 -5.32 -3.43
CA LEU A 3 16.15 -5.15 -3.79
C LEU A 3 16.41 -3.81 -4.49
N LEU A 4 15.45 -3.39 -5.31
CA LEU A 4 15.49 -2.15 -6.06
C LEU A 4 15.37 -0.94 -5.12
N LEU A 5 14.49 -0.99 -4.10
CA LEU A 5 14.38 0.10 -3.11
C LEU A 5 15.47 0.10 -2.03
N ASN A 6 15.98 -1.06 -1.60
CA ASN A 6 16.94 -1.13 -0.48
C ASN A 6 18.40 -0.97 -0.89
N ARG A 7 18.78 -1.30 -2.14
CA ARG A 7 20.19 -1.31 -2.55
C ARG A 7 20.56 -0.36 -3.68
N THR A 8 19.61 0.30 -4.33
CA THR A 8 19.92 1.16 -5.48
C THR A 8 19.92 2.65 -5.12
N ARG A 9 20.58 3.46 -5.96
CA ARG A 9 20.46 4.92 -5.90
C ARG A 9 18.99 5.35 -6.06
N PHE A 10 18.25 4.72 -6.99
CA PHE A 10 16.83 5.00 -7.20
C PHE A 10 16.01 4.88 -5.92
N GLY A 11 16.20 3.81 -5.14
CA GLY A 11 15.51 3.62 -3.86
C GLY A 11 15.72 4.77 -2.87
N ARG A 12 16.97 5.24 -2.72
CA ARG A 12 17.27 6.41 -1.88
C ARG A 12 16.57 7.69 -2.37
N HIS A 13 16.48 7.88 -3.68
CA HIS A 13 15.77 9.04 -4.25
C HIS A 13 14.26 8.93 -4.01
N VAL A 14 13.68 7.73 -4.07
CA VAL A 14 12.26 7.49 -3.73
C VAL A 14 11.98 7.86 -2.27
N TYR A 15 12.79 7.40 -1.31
CA TYR A 15 12.61 7.77 0.10
C TYR A 15 12.82 9.27 0.35
N ALA A 16 13.83 9.89 -0.27
CA ALA A 16 14.07 11.33 -0.14
C ALA A 16 12.91 12.17 -0.67
N VAL A 17 12.39 11.83 -1.86
CA VAL A 17 11.21 12.49 -2.47
C VAL A 17 9.96 12.28 -1.62
N GLY A 18 9.79 11.08 -1.05
CA GLY A 18 8.66 10.76 -0.18
C GLY A 18 8.71 11.44 1.20
N GLY A 19 9.89 11.75 1.73
CA GLY A 19 10.04 12.45 3.01
C GLY A 19 9.85 13.96 2.88
N ASN A 20 10.54 14.58 1.92
CA ASN A 20 10.38 16.00 1.62
C ASN A 20 10.74 16.29 0.15
N ALA A 21 9.72 16.42 -0.68
CA ALA A 21 9.88 16.66 -2.12
C ALA A 21 10.61 17.97 -2.43
N GLU A 22 10.45 19.01 -1.60
CA GLU A 22 11.09 20.30 -1.83
C GLU A 22 12.58 20.24 -1.48
N ALA A 23 12.94 19.59 -0.37
CA ALA A 23 14.34 19.35 -0.01
C ALA A 23 15.03 18.45 -1.04
N ALA A 24 14.36 17.40 -1.52
CA ALA A 24 14.86 16.53 -2.59
C ALA A 24 15.15 17.32 -3.88
N ARG A 25 14.25 18.23 -4.27
CA ARG A 25 14.45 19.12 -5.43
C ARG A 25 15.66 20.03 -5.24
N ARG A 26 15.82 20.63 -4.05
CA ARG A 26 16.99 21.47 -3.71
C ARG A 26 18.30 20.67 -3.70
N ALA A 27 18.24 19.37 -3.42
CA ALA A 27 19.37 18.44 -3.51
C ALA A 27 19.66 17.93 -4.94
N GLY A 28 19.01 18.48 -5.97
CA GLY A 28 19.24 18.10 -7.37
C GLY A 28 18.53 16.82 -7.83
N ILE A 29 17.61 16.29 -7.04
CA ILE A 29 16.82 15.09 -7.41
C ILE A 29 15.68 15.50 -8.36
N ASN A 30 15.57 14.82 -9.50
CA ASN A 30 14.42 14.98 -10.40
C ASN A 30 13.15 14.34 -9.78
N VAL A 31 12.44 15.12 -8.96
CA VAL A 31 11.21 14.71 -8.26
C VAL A 31 10.15 14.21 -9.24
N ALA A 32 9.95 14.90 -10.37
CA ALA A 32 8.95 14.54 -11.37
C ALA A 32 9.28 13.18 -12.00
N GLY A 33 10.53 12.98 -12.41
CA GLY A 33 11.01 11.69 -12.95
C GLY A 33 10.81 10.54 -11.97
N ILE A 34 11.17 10.72 -10.70
CA ILE A 34 10.98 9.70 -9.66
C ILE A 34 9.49 9.35 -9.48
N LYS A 35 8.60 10.35 -9.41
CA LYS A 35 7.15 10.12 -9.29
C LYS A 35 6.61 9.36 -10.50
N VAL A 36 6.97 9.77 -11.71
CA VAL A 36 6.56 9.11 -12.95
C VAL A 36 7.02 7.66 -12.98
N THR A 37 8.29 7.37 -12.66
CA THR A 37 8.79 5.99 -12.58
C THR A 37 8.05 5.16 -11.54
N CYS A 38 7.71 5.74 -10.37
CA CYS A 38 6.91 5.05 -9.36
C CYS A 38 5.51 4.71 -9.87
N PHE A 39 4.84 5.65 -10.57
CA PHE A 39 3.54 5.40 -11.19
C PHE A 39 3.64 4.33 -12.28
N ILE A 40 4.68 4.33 -13.11
CA ILE A 40 4.89 3.29 -14.12
C ILE A 40 5.01 1.92 -13.45
N ILE A 41 5.91 1.78 -12.47
CA ILE A 41 6.11 0.51 -11.74
C ILE A 41 4.80 0.05 -11.09
N GLY A 42 4.08 0.96 -10.43
CA GLY A 42 2.80 0.67 -9.78
C GLY A 42 1.73 0.22 -10.77
N SER A 43 1.56 0.94 -11.87
CA SER A 43 0.60 0.62 -12.93
C SER A 43 0.94 -0.70 -13.63
N THR A 44 2.22 -0.99 -13.87
CA THR A 44 2.63 -2.29 -14.43
C THR A 44 2.28 -3.45 -13.49
N LEU A 45 2.54 -3.30 -12.19
CA LEU A 45 2.18 -4.32 -11.20
C LEU A 45 0.65 -4.48 -11.08
N ALA A 46 -0.10 -3.37 -11.10
CA ALA A 46 -1.56 -3.39 -11.07
C ALA A 46 -2.14 -4.05 -12.33
N ALA A 47 -1.57 -3.80 -13.51
CA ALA A 47 -1.98 -4.45 -14.76
C ALA A 47 -1.76 -5.96 -14.71
N VAL A 48 -0.59 -6.41 -14.25
CA VAL A 48 -0.29 -7.85 -14.08
C VAL A 48 -1.26 -8.49 -13.07
N ALA A 49 -1.47 -7.84 -11.92
CA ALA A 49 -2.41 -8.33 -10.91
C ALA A 49 -3.86 -8.38 -11.44
N GLY A 50 -4.28 -7.38 -12.22
CA GLY A 50 -5.59 -7.34 -12.86
C GLY A 50 -5.80 -8.48 -13.87
N ILE A 51 -4.79 -8.78 -14.68
CA ILE A 51 -4.82 -9.93 -15.61
C ILE A 51 -4.96 -11.24 -14.85
N LEU A 52 -4.22 -11.42 -13.74
CA LEU A 52 -4.31 -12.61 -12.91
C LEU A 52 -5.69 -12.76 -12.25
N LEU A 53 -6.26 -11.66 -11.73
CA LEU A 53 -7.61 -11.66 -11.16
C LEU A 53 -8.67 -11.99 -12.20
N ALA A 54 -8.63 -11.36 -13.38
CA ALA A 54 -9.56 -11.65 -14.47
C ALA A 54 -9.46 -13.11 -14.95
N SER A 55 -8.24 -13.66 -15.01
CA SER A 55 -8.01 -15.07 -15.35
C SER A 55 -8.60 -16.02 -14.30
N ARG A 56 -8.45 -15.70 -13.01
CA ARG A 56 -9.02 -16.49 -11.90
C ARG A 56 -10.55 -16.51 -11.95
N ASP A 57 -11.18 -15.35 -12.11
CA ASP A 57 -12.63 -15.20 -12.00
C ASP A 57 -13.36 -15.55 -13.31
N ARG A 58 -12.60 -15.81 -14.39
CA ARG A 58 -13.06 -16.11 -15.76
C ARG A 58 -14.10 -15.12 -16.32
N SER A 59 -14.26 -13.98 -15.65
CA SER A 59 -15.25 -12.96 -15.92
C SER A 59 -14.80 -11.65 -15.26
N VAL A 60 -15.22 -10.53 -15.83
CA VAL A 60 -14.97 -9.20 -15.28
C VAL A 60 -16.30 -8.47 -15.27
N SER A 61 -16.60 -7.86 -14.13
CA SER A 61 -17.80 -7.03 -13.95
C SER A 61 -17.39 -5.56 -13.75
N PRO A 62 -18.30 -4.60 -13.91
CA PRO A 62 -18.00 -3.19 -13.64
C PRO A 62 -17.55 -2.90 -12.20
N SER A 63 -17.84 -3.80 -11.25
CA SER A 63 -17.36 -3.69 -9.87
C SER A 63 -15.98 -4.32 -9.64
N THR A 64 -15.48 -5.12 -10.59
CA THR A 64 -14.15 -5.75 -10.52
C THR A 64 -13.07 -4.68 -10.56
N GLY A 65 -12.17 -4.69 -9.57
CA GLY A 65 -11.12 -3.66 -9.44
C GLY A 65 -11.62 -2.29 -8.94
N GLY A 66 -12.85 -2.23 -8.41
CA GLY A 66 -13.43 -1.01 -7.87
C GLY A 66 -12.85 -0.55 -6.52
N ALA A 67 -13.60 0.30 -5.81
CA ALA A 67 -13.15 0.98 -4.59
C ALA A 67 -12.62 0.03 -3.49
N GLN A 68 -13.17 -1.18 -3.39
CA GLN A 68 -12.74 -2.17 -2.41
C GLN A 68 -11.30 -2.66 -2.65
N THR A 69 -10.91 -2.86 -3.91
CA THR A 69 -9.53 -3.25 -4.26
C THR A 69 -8.54 -2.16 -3.88
N LEU A 70 -8.90 -0.89 -4.12
CA LEU A 70 -8.08 0.25 -3.72
C LEU A 70 -7.98 0.37 -2.20
N LEU A 71 -9.10 0.19 -1.50
CA LEU A 71 -9.15 0.20 -0.04
C LEU A 71 -8.27 -0.89 0.57
N TYR A 72 -8.29 -2.10 -0.01
CA TYR A 72 -7.45 -3.22 0.41
C TYR A 72 -5.98 -2.99 0.10
N ALA A 73 -5.65 -2.39 -1.05
CA ALA A 73 -4.27 -2.08 -1.41
C ALA A 73 -3.67 -1.02 -0.46
N VAL A 74 -4.39 0.06 -0.19
CA VAL A 74 -3.97 1.10 0.76
C VAL A 74 -3.93 0.54 2.19
N GLY A 75 -4.94 -0.24 2.56
CA GLY A 75 -5.03 -0.92 3.85
C GLY A 75 -3.87 -1.86 4.12
N ALA A 76 -3.51 -2.70 3.16
CA ALA A 76 -2.36 -3.60 3.22
C ALA A 76 -1.05 -2.83 3.46
N ALA A 77 -0.85 -1.70 2.77
CA ALA A 77 0.33 -0.87 2.98
C ALA A 77 0.38 -0.30 4.42
N VAL A 78 -0.74 0.19 4.95
CA VAL A 78 -0.84 0.75 6.31
C VAL A 78 -0.70 -0.32 7.39
N ILE A 79 -1.37 -1.46 7.24
CA ILE A 79 -1.25 -2.62 8.15
C ILE A 79 0.21 -3.10 8.19
N GLY A 80 0.88 -3.10 7.02
CA GLY A 80 2.30 -3.37 6.93
C GLY A 80 3.17 -2.35 7.68
N GLY A 81 2.71 -1.12 7.87
CA GLY A 81 3.50 -0.04 8.46
C GLY A 81 4.20 0.84 7.42
N THR A 82 3.74 0.81 6.16
CA THR A 82 4.18 1.75 5.12
C THR A 82 3.48 3.10 5.30
N SER A 83 4.25 4.19 5.25
CA SER A 83 3.71 5.54 5.39
C SER A 83 2.89 5.96 4.17
N LEU A 84 1.64 6.39 4.39
CA LEU A 84 0.78 6.98 3.34
C LEU A 84 1.32 8.30 2.80
N PHE A 85 2.07 9.03 3.62
CA PHE A 85 2.62 10.34 3.27
C PHE A 85 4.03 10.24 2.69
N GLY A 86 4.60 9.03 2.62
CA GLY A 86 5.91 8.77 2.06
C GLY A 86 7.06 8.80 3.07
N GLY A 87 8.26 8.54 2.58
CA GLY A 87 9.53 8.68 3.32
C GLY A 87 9.89 7.52 4.26
N LYS A 88 8.95 6.62 4.57
CA LYS A 88 9.16 5.48 5.48
C LYS A 88 8.36 4.24 5.04
N GLY A 89 8.89 3.05 5.33
CA GLY A 89 8.25 1.75 5.08
C GLY A 89 9.00 0.90 4.05
N ARG A 90 8.87 -0.42 4.12
CA ARG A 90 9.48 -1.34 3.16
C ARG A 90 8.43 -2.09 2.37
N VAL A 91 8.78 -2.48 1.14
CA VAL A 91 7.92 -3.31 0.28
C VAL A 91 7.51 -4.62 0.96
N MET A 92 8.43 -5.24 1.71
CA MET A 92 8.13 -6.48 2.46
C MET A 92 7.02 -6.28 3.48
N ASP A 93 7.00 -5.13 4.13
CA ASP A 93 6.03 -4.79 5.14
C ASP A 93 4.62 -4.69 4.52
N ALA A 94 4.51 -4.03 3.36
CA ALA A 94 3.26 -3.97 2.59
C ALA A 94 2.79 -5.36 2.10
N ILE A 95 3.72 -6.27 1.76
CA ILE A 95 3.37 -7.66 1.39
C ILE A 95 2.82 -8.42 2.60
N LEU A 96 3.42 -8.25 3.78
CA LEU A 96 2.91 -8.85 5.02
C LEU A 96 1.52 -8.33 5.37
N GLY A 97 1.28 -7.01 5.23
CA GLY A 97 -0.07 -6.46 5.39
C GLY A 97 -1.06 -6.96 4.34
N GLY A 98 -0.59 -7.17 3.10
CA GLY A 98 -1.38 -7.79 2.03
C GLY A 98 -1.76 -9.24 2.35
N LEU A 99 -0.86 -10.00 2.99
CA LEU A 99 -1.15 -11.35 3.46
C LEU A 99 -2.27 -11.35 4.51
N VAL A 100 -2.25 -10.40 5.45
CA VAL A 100 -3.32 -10.24 6.45
C VAL A 100 -4.67 -10.00 5.77
N ILE A 101 -4.71 -9.06 4.81
CA ILE A 101 -5.93 -8.80 4.03
C ILE A 101 -6.36 -10.03 3.22
N ALA A 102 -5.43 -10.78 2.63
CA ALA A 102 -5.74 -11.99 1.87
C ALA A 102 -6.32 -13.10 2.76
N VAL A 103 -5.82 -13.26 3.99
CA VAL A 103 -6.36 -14.20 4.98
C VAL A 103 -7.77 -13.80 5.39
N ILE A 104 -8.05 -12.52 5.60
CA ILE A 104 -9.43 -12.05 5.87
C ILE A 104 -10.33 -12.26 4.64
N GLY A 105 -9.81 -11.97 3.46
CA GLY A 105 -10.51 -12.08 2.18
C GLY A 105 -10.91 -13.52 1.82
N ASN A 106 -10.06 -14.50 2.12
CA ASN A 106 -10.27 -15.91 1.75
C ASN A 106 -10.65 -16.80 2.95
N GLY A 107 -10.16 -16.51 4.14
CA GLY A 107 -10.40 -17.34 5.34
C GLY A 107 -11.75 -17.06 6.00
N LEU A 108 -12.16 -15.80 6.06
CA LEU A 108 -13.41 -15.44 6.73
C LEU A 108 -14.67 -15.99 6.01
N PRO A 109 -14.76 -15.99 4.67
CA PRO A 109 -15.85 -16.65 3.94
C PRO A 109 -15.97 -18.16 4.19
N LEU A 110 -14.87 -18.84 4.55
CA LEU A 110 -14.88 -20.27 4.89
C LEU A 110 -15.53 -20.52 6.26
N ILE A 111 -15.51 -19.53 7.15
CA ILE A 111 -16.03 -19.64 8.52
C ILE A 111 -17.45 -19.06 8.59
N THR A 112 -17.69 -17.92 7.94
CA THR A 112 -18.98 -17.25 7.88
C THR A 112 -19.40 -17.07 6.42
N GLN A 113 -20.51 -17.70 6.03
CA GLN A 113 -21.11 -17.55 4.70
C GLN A 113 -21.72 -16.14 4.47
N LYS A 114 -21.71 -15.27 5.49
CA LYS A 114 -22.30 -13.93 5.46
C LYS A 114 -21.26 -12.88 5.07
N SER A 115 -21.42 -12.28 3.89
CA SER A 115 -20.56 -11.19 3.40
C SER A 115 -20.61 -9.95 4.29
N GLU A 116 -21.73 -9.67 4.98
CA GLU A 116 -21.84 -8.50 5.85
C GLU A 116 -20.83 -8.54 7.00
N VAL A 117 -20.63 -9.73 7.59
CA VAL A 117 -19.65 -9.93 8.68
C VAL A 117 -18.24 -9.69 8.18
N GLN A 118 -17.94 -10.07 6.93
CA GLN A 118 -16.64 -9.82 6.31
C GLN A 118 -16.37 -8.33 6.13
N PHE A 119 -17.34 -7.57 5.65
CA PHE A 119 -17.19 -6.12 5.51
C PHE A 119 -16.98 -5.43 6.86
N ILE A 120 -17.74 -5.82 7.90
CA ILE A 120 -17.60 -5.25 9.25
C ILE A 120 -16.20 -5.53 9.81
N ILE A 121 -15.74 -6.79 9.78
CA ILE A 121 -14.43 -7.16 10.32
C ILE A 121 -13.31 -6.49 9.54
N THR A 122 -13.38 -6.48 8.20
CA THR A 122 -12.36 -5.82 7.39
C THR A 122 -12.32 -4.31 7.68
N GLY A 123 -13.48 -3.67 7.79
CA GLY A 123 -13.58 -2.25 8.16
C GLY A 123 -12.96 -1.95 9.53
N LEU A 124 -13.21 -2.79 10.54
CA LEU A 124 -12.62 -2.65 11.87
C LEU A 124 -11.09 -2.79 11.84
N VAL A 125 -10.55 -3.77 11.11
CA VAL A 125 -9.10 -3.96 10.97
C VAL A 125 -8.45 -2.75 10.29
N LEU A 126 -9.06 -2.24 9.22
CA LEU A 126 -8.56 -1.06 8.52
C LEU A 126 -8.62 0.19 9.41
N LEU A 127 -9.71 0.37 10.16
CA LEU A 127 -9.89 1.48 11.08
C LEU A 127 -8.85 1.43 12.21
N PHE A 128 -8.59 0.24 12.75
CA PHE A 128 -7.54 0.02 13.74
C PHE A 128 -6.15 0.34 13.18
N ALA A 129 -5.82 -0.17 11.99
CA ALA A 129 -4.53 0.09 11.34
C ALA A 129 -4.31 1.59 11.07
N ALA A 130 -5.33 2.28 10.53
CA ALA A 130 -5.29 3.72 10.28
C ALA A 130 -5.19 4.53 11.59
N SER A 131 -5.82 4.07 12.67
CA SER A 131 -5.74 4.72 13.98
C SER A 131 -4.34 4.59 14.58
N VAL A 132 -3.74 3.41 14.52
CA VAL A 132 -2.35 3.18 14.95
C VAL A 132 -1.38 4.04 14.15
N ASP A 133 -1.55 4.08 12.83
CA ASP A 133 -0.76 4.92 11.92
C ASP A 133 -0.93 6.42 12.22
N ALA A 134 -2.15 6.88 12.54
CA ALA A 134 -2.39 8.26 12.97
C ALA A 134 -1.74 8.60 14.33
N VAL A 135 -1.78 7.68 15.30
CA VAL A 135 -1.17 7.88 16.62
C VAL A 135 0.35 7.83 16.54
N SER A 136 0.92 6.91 15.76
CA SER A 136 2.37 6.80 15.56
C SER A 136 2.93 8.07 14.92
N ARG A 137 2.20 8.68 13.96
CA ARG A 137 2.53 9.99 13.39
C ARG A 137 2.51 11.11 14.42
N ARG A 138 1.46 11.21 15.24
CA ARG A 138 1.37 12.25 16.28
C ARG A 138 2.56 12.17 17.24
N ARG A 139 2.98 10.96 17.59
CA ARG A 139 4.17 10.74 18.41
C ARG A 139 5.45 11.16 17.70
N ALA A 140 5.62 10.79 16.43
CA ALA A 140 6.79 11.19 15.64
C ALA A 140 6.92 12.72 15.49
N ALA A 141 5.80 13.42 15.28
CA ALA A 141 5.77 14.88 15.22
C ALA A 141 6.07 15.55 16.56
N ALA A 142 5.65 14.94 17.68
CA ALA A 142 5.96 15.43 19.03
C ALA A 142 7.43 15.22 19.42
N THR A 143 8.14 14.28 18.79
CA THR A 143 9.55 13.95 19.11
C THR A 143 10.60 14.72 18.30
N GLY A 144 10.22 15.60 17.36
CA GLY A 144 11.14 16.59 16.78
C GLY A 144 12.37 16.05 16.03
N HIS A 145 12.21 15.01 15.20
CA HIS A 145 13.24 14.58 14.24
C HIS A 145 12.71 14.57 12.81
#